data_AF-A0A928U245-F1
#
_entry.id   AF-A0A928U245-F1
#
_cell.length_a   1.000
_cell.length_b   1.000
_cell.length_c   1.000
_cell.angle_alpha   90.00
_cell.angle_beta   90.00
_cell.angle_gamma   90.00
#
_symmetry.space_group_name_H-M   'P 1'
#
loop_
_entity.id
_entity.type
_entity.pdbx_description
1 polymer ?
#
loop_
_entity_poly.entity_id
_entity_poly.type
_entity_poly.pdbx_seq_one_letter_code
_entity_poly.pdbx_strand_id
1 'polypeptide(L)'
;MPLSPKSVLSNAIVRAALKQAWLDSNPGVTGGHEEGGFVVQDAADNVRIIRWPKGLQNSILVPPHYGCKIEGQEIVASFHTHPNTGADFLQKPGETDKRAVRDDPDLKGANYVGEFVISQATVYLVTPTGQVREVDDTQAIFAG
;
A
#
# COMPACT_ATOMS: atom_id res chain seq x y z
N MET A 1 -19.54 3.48 9.16
CA MET A 1 -18.46 3.64 10.17
C MET A 1 -17.16 3.82 9.40
N PRO A 2 -16.21 4.65 9.86
CA PRO A 2 -14.93 4.78 9.17
C PRO A 2 -14.22 3.43 9.13
N LEU A 3 -13.62 3.10 7.99
CA LEU A 3 -12.81 1.89 7.85
C LEU A 3 -11.60 1.98 8.79
N SER A 4 -11.26 0.87 9.41
CA SER A 4 -10.01 0.73 10.16
C SER A 4 -8.95 0.07 9.28
N PRO A 5 -7.64 0.31 9.51
CA PRO A 5 -6.58 -0.41 8.80
C PRO A 5 -6.75 -1.94 8.88
N LYS A 6 -7.14 -2.45 10.06
CA LYS A 6 -7.37 -3.88 10.29
C LYS A 6 -8.55 -4.42 9.46
N SER A 7 -9.65 -3.67 9.33
CA SER A 7 -10.78 -4.10 8.50
C SER A 7 -10.43 -4.11 7.01
N VAL A 8 -9.58 -3.18 6.55
CA VAL A 8 -9.07 -3.20 5.17
C VAL A 8 -8.21 -4.45 4.93
N LEU A 9 -7.26 -4.74 5.83
CA LEU A 9 -6.40 -5.93 5.72
C LEU A 9 -7.14 -7.26 5.92
N SER A 10 -8.29 -7.26 6.59
CA SER A 10 -9.13 -8.47 6.74
C SER A 10 -9.94 -8.80 5.48
N ASN A 11 -9.99 -7.90 4.50
CA ASN A 11 -10.71 -8.12 3.25
C ASN A 11 -9.93 -9.06 2.31
N ALA A 12 -10.55 -10.16 1.89
CA ALA A 12 -9.90 -11.18 1.06
C ALA A 12 -9.41 -10.65 -0.30
N ILE A 13 -10.14 -9.71 -0.93
CA ILE A 13 -9.73 -9.09 -2.20
C ILE A 13 -8.45 -8.28 -2.00
N VAL A 14 -8.36 -7.54 -0.89
CA VAL A 14 -7.17 -6.76 -0.54
C VAL A 14 -5.99 -7.70 -0.30
N ARG A 15 -6.14 -8.72 0.54
CA ARG A 15 -5.06 -9.69 0.85
C ARG A 15 -4.53 -10.38 -0.41
N ALA A 16 -5.42 -10.85 -1.27
CA ALA A 16 -5.05 -11.48 -2.53
C ALA A 16 -4.24 -10.54 -3.42
N ALA A 17 -4.64 -9.27 -3.50
CA ALA A 17 -3.92 -8.29 -4.31
C ALA A 17 -2.59 -7.83 -3.70
N LEU A 18 -2.48 -7.71 -2.37
CA LEU A 18 -1.21 -7.45 -1.70
C LEU A 18 -0.24 -8.61 -1.90
N LYS A 19 -0.74 -9.85 -1.82
CA LYS A 19 0.04 -11.05 -2.13
C LYS A 19 0.53 -11.05 -3.58
N GLN A 20 -0.36 -10.75 -4.52
CA GLN A 20 0.01 -10.66 -5.92
C GLN A 20 1.06 -9.57 -6.15
N ALA A 21 0.89 -8.38 -5.55
CA ALA A 21 1.88 -7.30 -5.58
C ALA A 21 3.27 -7.77 -5.12
N TRP A 22 3.29 -8.52 -4.01
CA TRP A 22 4.51 -9.03 -3.42
C TRP A 22 5.16 -10.13 -4.26
N LEU A 23 4.39 -10.92 -5.00
CA LEU A 23 4.95 -11.90 -5.93
C LEU A 23 5.49 -11.21 -7.19
N ASP A 24 4.73 -10.26 -7.73
CA ASP A 24 5.08 -9.51 -8.93
C ASP A 24 6.35 -8.68 -8.73
N SER A 25 6.57 -8.16 -7.52
CA SER A 25 7.74 -7.37 -7.15
C SER A 25 9.06 -8.15 -7.16
N ASN A 26 9.01 -9.48 -7.31
CA ASN A 26 10.14 -10.40 -7.33
C ASN A 26 11.07 -10.23 -6.10
N PRO A 27 10.59 -10.58 -4.89
CA PRO A 27 11.26 -10.26 -3.65
C PRO A 27 12.54 -11.09 -3.45
N GLY A 28 13.60 -10.45 -2.99
CA GLY A 28 14.89 -11.08 -2.78
C GLY A 28 16.04 -10.08 -2.66
N VAL A 29 17.27 -10.59 -2.72
CA VAL A 29 18.48 -9.76 -2.53
C VAL A 29 18.78 -8.88 -3.75
N THR A 30 18.37 -9.30 -4.95
CA THR A 30 18.64 -8.59 -6.21
C THR A 30 17.46 -8.68 -7.15
N GLY A 31 17.22 -7.64 -7.94
CA GLY A 31 16.23 -7.66 -9.03
C GLY A 31 14.78 -7.47 -8.60
N GLY A 32 14.54 -7.10 -7.34
CA GLY A 32 13.23 -6.66 -6.88
C GLY A 32 12.89 -5.26 -7.37
N HIS A 33 11.61 -5.02 -7.63
CA HIS A 33 11.08 -3.71 -8.02
C HIS A 33 9.79 -3.42 -7.26
N GLU A 34 9.60 -2.16 -6.88
CA GLU A 34 8.43 -1.80 -6.09
C GLU A 34 7.17 -1.90 -6.93
N GLU A 35 6.15 -2.48 -6.32
CA GLU A 35 4.83 -2.72 -6.86
C GLU A 35 3.81 -2.07 -5.93
N GLY A 36 2.76 -1.43 -6.45
CA GLY A 36 1.80 -0.73 -5.61
C GLY A 36 0.42 -0.56 -6.22
N GLY A 37 -0.45 0.12 -5.49
CA GLY A 37 -1.83 0.32 -5.90
C GLY A 37 -2.67 1.10 -4.92
N PHE A 38 -3.90 1.37 -5.34
CA PHE A 38 -4.97 1.88 -4.48
C PHE A 38 -5.95 0.78 -4.14
N VAL A 39 -6.37 0.75 -2.88
CA VAL A 39 -7.59 0.11 -2.42
C VAL A 39 -8.69 1.16 -2.51
N VAL A 40 -9.71 0.89 -3.31
CA VAL A 40 -10.82 1.82 -3.49
C VAL A 40 -12.14 1.17 -3.11
N GLN A 41 -13.08 2.00 -2.70
CA GLN A 41 -14.41 1.60 -2.30
C GLN A 41 -15.47 2.34 -3.13
N ASP A 42 -16.47 1.62 -3.62
CA ASP A 42 -17.62 2.22 -4.29
C ASP A 42 -18.73 2.63 -3.30
N ALA A 43 -19.78 3.27 -3.81
CA ALA A 43 -20.90 3.74 -2.99
C ALA A 43 -21.76 2.62 -2.37
N ALA A 44 -21.55 1.37 -2.80
CA ALA A 44 -22.19 0.17 -2.25
C ALA A 44 -21.23 -0.59 -1.31
N ASP A 45 -20.17 0.07 -0.85
CA ASP A 45 -19.13 -0.47 0.03
C ASP A 45 -18.30 -1.61 -0.58
N ASN A 46 -18.38 -1.87 -1.89
CA ASN A 46 -17.56 -2.89 -2.53
C ASN A 46 -16.11 -2.41 -2.65
N VAL A 47 -15.17 -3.29 -2.32
CA VAL A 47 -13.74 -3.03 -2.42
C VAL A 47 -13.20 -3.54 -3.75
N ARG A 48 -12.40 -2.72 -4.43
CA ARG A 48 -11.60 -3.15 -5.59
C ARG A 48 -10.17 -2.60 -5.48
N ILE A 49 -9.29 -3.13 -6.33
CA ILE A 49 -7.87 -2.79 -6.36
C ILE A 49 -7.54 -2.18 -7.72
N ILE A 50 -6.86 -1.04 -7.69
CA ILE A 50 -6.30 -0.40 -8.87
C ILE A 50 -4.78 -0.44 -8.75
N ARG A 51 -4.16 -1.31 -9.55
CA ARG A 51 -2.70 -1.42 -9.63
C ARG A 51 -2.10 -0.16 -10.22
N TRP A 52 -1.02 0.33 -9.64
CA TRP A 52 -0.22 1.38 -10.24
C TRP A 52 0.56 0.83 -11.45
N PRO A 53 0.83 1.63 -12.48
CA PRO A 53 1.76 1.26 -13.53
C PRO A 53 3.12 0.90 -12.93
N LYS A 54 3.69 -0.21 -13.40
CA LYS A 54 5.04 -0.62 -13.03
C LYS A 54 6.02 0.51 -13.36
N GLY A 55 6.75 0.98 -12.37
CA GLY A 55 7.81 1.95 -12.56
C GLY A 55 9.12 1.31 -13.00
N LEU A 56 10.18 2.11 -13.06
CA LEU A 56 11.53 1.66 -13.39
C LEU A 56 12.33 1.43 -12.10
N GLN A 57 12.90 0.23 -11.92
CA GLN A 57 13.74 -0.14 -10.78
C GLN A 57 13.07 0.15 -9.41
N ASN A 58 13.52 1.20 -8.71
CA ASN A 58 13.06 1.63 -7.40
C ASN A 58 12.11 2.84 -7.48
N SER A 59 11.53 3.11 -8.65
CA SER A 59 10.51 4.14 -8.82
C SER A 59 9.14 3.51 -8.95
N ILE A 60 8.16 4.21 -8.41
CA ILE A 60 6.75 3.90 -8.54
C ILE A 60 6.09 5.06 -9.27
N LEU A 61 5.19 4.75 -10.21
CA LEU A 61 4.36 5.76 -10.88
C LEU A 61 2.98 5.77 -10.25
N VAL A 62 2.74 6.73 -9.35
CA VAL A 62 1.43 6.91 -8.71
C VAL A 62 0.49 7.62 -9.70
N PRO A 63 -0.66 7.01 -10.08
CA PRO A 63 -1.63 7.66 -10.96
C PRO A 63 -2.23 8.92 -10.32
N PRO A 64 -2.67 9.91 -11.11
CA PRO A 64 -3.41 11.08 -10.59
C PRO A 64 -4.67 10.66 -9.82
N HIS A 65 -4.90 11.27 -8.66
CA HIS A 65 -5.93 10.82 -7.72
C HIS A 65 -6.60 11.97 -6.94
N TYR A 66 -6.98 13.03 -7.67
CA TYR A 66 -7.52 14.26 -7.10
C TYR A 66 -8.69 14.03 -6.12
N GLY A 67 -8.62 14.69 -4.96
CA GLY A 67 -9.67 14.64 -3.95
C GLY A 67 -9.87 13.25 -3.33
N CYS A 68 -8.78 12.49 -3.17
CA CYS A 68 -8.77 11.14 -2.61
C CYS A 68 -9.60 10.14 -3.44
N LYS A 69 -9.63 10.33 -4.75
CA LYS A 69 -10.44 9.53 -5.67
C LYS A 69 -9.67 9.14 -6.91
N ILE A 70 -9.99 7.97 -7.44
CA ILE A 70 -9.50 7.51 -8.74
C ILE A 70 -10.64 6.81 -9.48
N GLU A 71 -10.80 7.15 -10.76
CA GLU A 71 -11.94 6.70 -11.59
C GLU A 71 -13.31 6.94 -10.91
N GLY A 72 -13.44 8.05 -10.18
CA GLY A 72 -14.67 8.42 -9.46
C GLY A 72 -14.93 7.66 -8.16
N GLN A 73 -14.05 6.75 -7.74
CA GLN A 73 -14.20 5.96 -6.52
C GLN A 73 -13.29 6.46 -5.40
N GLU A 74 -13.74 6.30 -4.15
CA GLU A 74 -12.97 6.74 -2.97
C GLU A 74 -11.78 5.83 -2.73
N ILE A 75 -10.60 6.43 -2.56
CA ILE A 75 -9.41 5.72 -2.11
C ILE A 75 -9.49 5.58 -0.60
N VAL A 76 -9.50 4.34 -0.12
CA VAL A 76 -9.55 4.03 1.32
C VAL A 76 -8.18 3.64 1.87
N ALA A 77 -7.26 3.17 1.01
CA ALA A 77 -5.84 2.97 1.32
C ALA A 77 -5.01 3.01 0.03
N SER A 78 -3.72 3.34 0.14
CA SER A 78 -2.72 2.98 -0.87
C SER A 78 -1.84 1.86 -0.34
N PHE A 79 -0.99 1.30 -1.20
CA PHE A 79 0.03 0.36 -0.77
C PHE A 79 1.21 0.29 -1.74
N HIS A 80 2.37 -0.12 -1.23
CA HIS A 80 3.50 -0.56 -2.05
C HIS A 80 4.37 -1.62 -1.36
N THR A 81 5.20 -2.30 -2.14
CA THR A 81 6.11 -3.35 -1.66
C THR A 81 7.53 -2.82 -1.49
N HIS A 82 8.24 -3.30 -0.45
CA HIS A 82 9.69 -3.19 -0.29
C HIS A 82 10.34 -4.57 -0.55
N PRO A 83 10.52 -4.99 -1.82
CA PRO A 83 10.92 -6.36 -2.16
C PRO A 83 12.42 -6.64 -1.98
N ASN A 84 13.25 -5.61 -1.95
CA ASN A 84 14.71 -5.76 -1.90
C ASN A 84 15.16 -6.00 -0.46
N THR A 85 15.68 -7.20 -0.18
CA THR A 85 16.07 -7.66 1.17
C THR A 85 17.58 -7.62 1.41
N GLY A 86 18.35 -7.03 0.49
CA GLY A 86 19.78 -6.82 0.67
C GLY A 86 20.09 -5.83 1.80
N ALA A 87 21.31 -5.87 2.34
CA ALA A 87 21.73 -5.04 3.48
C ALA A 87 21.61 -3.53 3.23
N ASP A 88 21.63 -3.11 1.97
CA ASP A 88 21.53 -1.70 1.57
C ASP A 88 20.08 -1.19 1.47
N PHE A 89 19.08 -2.05 1.72
CA PHE A 89 17.66 -1.72 1.54
C PHE A 89 16.90 -1.68 2.86
N LEU A 90 16.01 -0.70 2.98
CA LEU A 90 15.15 -0.57 4.15
C LEU A 90 13.90 -1.44 4.00
N GLN A 91 13.70 -2.37 4.93
CA GLN A 91 12.45 -3.15 5.02
C GLN A 91 11.32 -2.40 5.75
N LYS A 92 11.65 -1.33 6.48
CA LYS A 92 10.67 -0.44 7.14
C LYS A 92 10.48 0.82 6.30
N PRO A 93 9.29 1.46 6.32
CA PRO A 93 9.09 2.77 5.69
C PRO A 93 10.15 3.80 6.10
N GLY A 94 10.83 4.36 5.11
CA GLY A 94 11.81 5.42 5.24
C GLY A 94 11.16 6.80 5.30
N GLU A 95 11.98 7.86 5.30
CA GLU A 95 11.45 9.23 5.30
C GLU A 95 10.73 9.59 4.00
N THR A 96 11.12 9.03 2.87
CA THR A 96 10.44 9.29 1.60
C THR A 96 9.01 8.76 1.61
N ASP A 97 8.78 7.53 2.10
CA ASP A 97 7.44 6.95 2.23
C ASP A 97 6.55 7.79 3.16
N LYS A 98 7.10 8.17 4.32
CA LYS A 98 6.37 9.02 5.29
C LYS A 98 5.97 10.36 4.70
N ARG A 99 6.87 11.01 3.95
CA ARG A 99 6.60 12.29 3.29
C ARG A 99 5.59 12.13 2.17
N ALA A 100 5.71 11.08 1.35
CA ALA A 100 4.79 10.81 0.25
C ALA A 100 3.35 10.76 0.76
N VAL A 101 3.08 10.03 1.85
CA VAL A 101 1.72 9.95 2.41
C VAL A 101 1.30 11.22 3.15
N ARG A 102 2.20 11.81 3.96
CA ARG A 102 1.87 12.99 4.78
C ARG A 102 1.61 14.22 3.93
N ASP A 103 2.46 14.47 2.95
CA ASP A 103 2.51 15.72 2.20
C ASP A 103 1.64 15.68 0.92
N ASP A 104 1.11 14.51 0.54
CA ASP A 104 0.13 14.40 -0.55
C ASP A 104 -1.20 15.07 -0.15
N PRO A 105 -1.61 16.16 -0.82
CA PRO A 105 -2.82 16.90 -0.45
C PRO A 105 -4.11 16.16 -0.82
N ASP A 106 -4.05 15.22 -1.76
CA ASP A 106 -5.19 14.51 -2.29
C ASP A 106 -5.50 13.25 -1.47
N LEU A 107 -4.53 12.59 -0.87
CA LEU A 107 -4.73 11.44 0.04
C LEU A 107 -5.10 11.87 1.47
N LYS A 108 -6.21 12.61 1.57
CA LYS A 108 -6.73 13.20 2.83
C LYS A 108 -8.24 13.00 3.02
N GLY A 109 -8.83 12.04 2.28
CA GLY A 109 -10.25 11.69 2.41
C GLY A 109 -10.61 11.17 3.80
N ALA A 110 -11.85 11.38 4.23
CA ALA A 110 -12.31 11.00 5.57
C ALA A 110 -12.21 9.49 5.85
N ASN A 111 -12.26 8.66 4.81
CA ASN A 111 -12.16 7.20 4.87
C ASN A 111 -10.75 6.67 4.57
N TYR A 112 -9.79 7.55 4.25
CA TYR A 112 -8.44 7.15 3.90
C TYR A 112 -7.64 6.78 5.16
N VAL A 113 -7.28 5.50 5.27
CA VAL A 113 -6.62 4.96 6.47
C VAL A 113 -5.10 5.13 6.45
N GLY A 114 -4.51 5.39 5.28
CA GLY A 114 -3.07 5.49 5.05
C GLY A 114 -2.56 4.52 3.98
N GLU A 115 -1.24 4.36 3.94
CA GLU A 115 -0.53 3.49 3.00
C GLU A 115 -0.02 2.24 3.69
N PHE A 116 -0.30 1.08 3.12
CA PHE A 116 0.32 -0.17 3.55
C PHE A 116 1.65 -0.38 2.86
N VAL A 117 2.71 -0.58 3.64
CA VAL A 117 4.03 -0.94 3.10
C VAL A 117 4.30 -2.40 3.42
N ILE A 118 4.37 -3.22 2.38
CA ILE A 118 4.56 -4.66 2.48
C ILE A 118 6.05 -4.96 2.39
N SER A 119 6.61 -5.42 3.51
CA SER A 119 7.99 -5.90 3.59
C SER A 119 8.04 -7.42 3.72
N GLN A 120 9.24 -8.00 3.76
CA GLN A 120 9.42 -9.45 3.86
C GLN A 120 8.74 -10.07 5.08
N ALA A 121 8.83 -9.42 6.24
CA ALA A 121 8.31 -9.96 7.51
C ALA A 121 7.07 -9.22 8.01
N THR A 122 6.98 -7.91 7.78
CA THR A 122 5.98 -7.05 8.42
C THR A 122 5.22 -6.24 7.39
N VAL A 123 3.91 -6.09 7.60
CA VAL A 123 3.12 -5.06 6.94
C VAL A 123 3.06 -3.85 7.87
N TYR A 124 3.51 -2.72 7.36
CA TYR A 124 3.45 -1.43 8.03
C TYR A 124 2.28 -0.60 7.50
N LEU A 125 1.78 0.32 8.32
CA LEU A 125 0.90 1.39 7.92
C LEU A 125 1.60 2.73 8.11
N VAL A 126 1.73 3.51 7.04
CA VAL A 126 2.04 4.94 7.10
C VAL A 126 0.72 5.71 7.13
N THR A 127 0.43 6.32 8.28
CA THR A 127 -0.80 7.10 8.46
C THR A 127 -0.77 8.41 7.66
N PRO A 128 -1.93 9.09 7.45
CA PRO A 128 -1.98 10.39 6.77
C PRO A 128 -1.15 11.51 7.43
N THR A 129 -0.68 11.33 8.66
CA THR A 129 0.22 12.27 9.36
C THR A 129 1.70 11.88 9.25
N GLY A 130 2.01 10.79 8.54
CA GLY A 130 3.37 10.26 8.37
C GLY A 130 3.86 9.38 9.52
N GLN A 131 3.00 9.04 10.50
CA GLN A 131 3.36 8.06 11.55
C GLN A 131 3.37 6.63 10.98
N VAL A 132 4.38 5.84 11.36
CA VAL A 132 4.51 4.43 10.98
C VAL A 132 4.03 3.52 12.10
N ARG A 133 3.21 2.53 11.76
CA ARG A 133 2.74 1.48 12.69
C ARG A 133 2.96 0.11 12.08
N GLU A 134 3.30 -0.87 12.90
CA GLU A 134 3.24 -2.28 12.51
C GLU A 134 1.79 -2.73 12.64
N VAL A 135 1.25 -3.35 11.59
CA VAL A 135 -0.18 -3.72 11.56
C VAL A 135 -0.42 -5.21 11.39
N ASP A 136 0.52 -5.95 10.78
CA ASP A 136 0.42 -7.40 10.66
C ASP A 136 1.76 -8.06 10.26
N ASP A 137 1.78 -9.39 10.29
CA ASP A 137 2.83 -10.23 9.72
C ASP A 137 2.53 -10.54 8.23
N THR A 138 3.55 -10.41 7.38
CA THR A 138 3.39 -10.59 5.93
C THR A 138 2.98 -12.02 5.58
N GLN A 139 3.55 -13.03 6.25
CA GLN A 139 3.23 -14.43 5.99
C GLN A 139 1.81 -14.78 6.47
N ALA A 140 1.40 -14.25 7.61
CA ALA A 140 0.04 -14.41 8.12
C ALA A 140 -1.01 -13.85 7.15
N ILE A 141 -0.76 -12.66 6.58
CA ILE A 141 -1.64 -12.06 5.57
C ILE A 141 -1.70 -12.93 4.30
N PHE A 142 -0.61 -13.57 3.88
CA PHE A 142 -0.59 -14.35 2.64
C PHE A 142 -1.04 -15.81 2.79
N ALA A 143 -1.20 -16.31 4.02
CA ALA A 143 -1.60 -17.69 4.32
C ALA A 143 -3.12 -17.94 4.36
N GLY A 144 -3.93 -16.88 4.48
CA GLY A 144 -5.39 -16.96 4.48
C GLY A 144 -6.00 -16.29 3.27
#